data_AF-A0A3M1T6H4-F1
#
_entry.id   AF-A0A3M1T6H4-F1
#
_cell.length_a   1.000
_cell.length_b   1.000
_cell.length_c   1.000
_cell.angle_alpha   90.00
_cell.angle_beta   90.00
_cell.angle_gamma   90.00
#
_symmetry.space_group_name_H-M   'P 1'
#
loop_
_entity.id
_entity.type
_entity.pdbx_description
1 polymer ?
#
loop_
_entity_poly.entity_id
_entity_poly.type
_entity_poly.pdbx_seq_one_letter_code
_entity_poly.pdbx_strand_id
1 'polypeptide(L)' 'MAGTDKRKQSLYFPEDMLKEIQEEAARQDRSLSWVVQQAWRIARSEIMKFPSVNDVLGGADDPRGREE' A
#
# COMPACT_ATOMS: atom_id res chain seq x y z
N MET A 1 3.56 5.80 -24.82
CA MET A 1 3.94 4.99 -23.65
C MET A 1 3.69 5.83 -22.42
N ALA A 2 2.58 5.61 -21.71
CA ALA A 2 2.26 6.37 -20.51
C ALA A 2 3.25 5.94 -19.41
N GLY A 3 4.30 6.74 -19.18
CA GLY A 3 5.19 6.55 -18.06
C GLY A 3 4.36 6.61 -16.79
N THR A 4 4.45 5.59 -15.94
CA THR A 4 3.72 5.53 -14.67
C THR A 4 4.01 6.80 -13.87
N ASP A 5 2.98 7.63 -13.67
CA ASP A 5 3.08 8.90 -12.97
C ASP A 5 3.51 8.65 -11.52
N LYS A 6 4.71 9.11 -11.15
CA LYS A 6 5.26 8.93 -9.80
C LYS A 6 4.78 10.08 -8.91
N ARG A 7 3.95 9.76 -7.91
CA ARG A 7 3.45 10.74 -6.93
C ARG A 7 4.22 10.62 -5.61
N LYS A 8 4.75 11.73 -5.11
CA LYS A 8 5.41 11.80 -3.79
C LYS A 8 4.32 11.85 -2.71
N GLN A 9 4.37 10.90 -1.79
CA GLN A 9 3.49 10.82 -0.63
C GLN A 9 4.33 10.74 0.65
N SER A 10 3.99 11.56 1.64
CA SER A 10 4.54 11.43 3.00
C SER A 10 3.66 10.47 3.79
N LEU A 11 4.27 9.49 4.44
CA LEU A 11 3.61 8.48 5.27
C LEU A 11 4.32 8.41 6.63
N TYR A 12 3.56 8.12 7.68
CA TYR A 12 4.09 7.92 9.02
C TYR A 12 4.29 6.42 9.25
N PHE A 13 5.49 6.07 9.72
CA PHE A 13 5.85 4.70 10.09
C PHE A 13 6.36 4.69 11.53
N PRO A 14 6.07 3.64 12.30
CA PRO A 14 6.83 3.33 13.51
C PRO A 14 8.34 3.25 13.22
N GLU A 15 9.17 3.63 14.19
CA GLU A 15 10.64 3.70 14.02
C GLU A 15 11.25 2.35 13.66
N ASP A 16 10.83 1.30 14.35
CA ASP A 16 11.21 -0.10 14.12
C ASP A 16 10.88 -0.54 12.70
N MET A 17 9.64 -0.34 12.27
CA MET A 17 9.20 -0.69 10.92
C MET A 17 9.96 0.10 9.85
N LEU A 18 10.19 1.39 10.07
CA LEU A 18 10.94 2.22 9.13
C LEU A 18 12.40 1.77 9.00
N LYS A 19 13.00 1.31 10.10
CA LYS A 19 14.35 0.74 10.12
C LYS A 19 14.41 -0.56 9.33
N GLU A 20 13.47 -1.48 9.55
CA GLU A 20 13.38 -2.74 8.78
C GLU A 20 13.25 -2.49 7.27
N ILE A 21 12.40 -1.55 6.86
CA ILE A 21 12.23 -1.20 5.44
C ILE A 21 13.55 -0.63 4.86
N GLN A 22 14.28 0.19 5.62
CA GLN A 22 15.58 0.73 5.20
C GLN A 22 16.64 -0.36 5.05
N GLU A 23 16.71 -1.29 6.00
CA GLU A 23 17.65 -2.41 5.94
C GLU A 23 17.36 -3.32 4.73
N GLU A 24 16.08 -3.61 4.44
CA GLU A 24 15.69 -4.39 3.27
C GLU A 24 15.95 -3.66 1.94
N ALA A 25 15.74 -2.34 1.90
CA ALA A 25 16.07 -1.52 0.75
C ALA A 25 17.58 -1.55 0.46
N ALA A 26 18.41 -1.40 1.50
CA ALA A 26 19.87 -1.47 1.39
C ALA A 26 20.35 -2.87 0.99
N ARG A 27 19.76 -3.93 1.56
CA ARG A 27 20.11 -5.33 1.26
C ARG A 27 19.88 -5.69 -0.21
N GLN A 28 18.84 -5.11 -0.83
CA GLN A 28 18.44 -5.43 -2.20
C GLN A 28 18.95 -4.42 -3.24
N ASP A 29 19.67 -3.37 -2.81
CA ASP A 29 20.07 -2.23 -3.65
C ASP A 29 18.87 -1.59 -4.38
N ARG A 30 17.79 -1.36 -3.61
CA ARG A 30 16.52 -0.79 -4.10
C ARG A 30 16.10 0.43 -3.29
N SER A 31 15.20 1.23 -3.85
CA SER A 31 14.64 2.39 -3.15
C SER A 31 13.56 1.96 -2.15
N LEU A 32 13.36 2.76 -1.09
CA LEU A 32 12.27 2.58 -0.12
C LEU A 32 10.91 2.48 -0.80
N SER A 33 10.67 3.32 -1.80
CA SER A 33 9.44 3.28 -2.60
C SER A 33 9.24 1.93 -3.29
N TRP A 34 10.29 1.30 -3.79
CA TRP A 34 10.20 -0.02 -4.42
C TRP A 34 9.84 -1.11 -3.42
N VAL A 35 10.45 -1.11 -2.22
CA VAL A 35 10.14 -2.08 -1.16
C VAL A 35 8.68 -1.95 -0.72
N VAL A 36 8.20 -0.74 -0.47
CA VAL A 36 6.79 -0.49 -0.09
C VAL A 36 5.82 -0.86 -1.20
N GLN A 37 6.15 -0.57 -2.47
CA GLN A 37 5.34 -0.99 -3.62
C GLN A 37 5.28 -2.51 -3.74
N GLN A 38 6.38 -3.22 -3.49
CA GLN A 38 6.41 -4.68 -3.53
C GLN A 38 5.58 -5.27 -2.39
N ALA A 39 5.70 -4.73 -1.17
CA ALA A 39 4.88 -5.12 -0.03
C ALA A 39 3.39 -4.97 -0.33
N TRP A 40 2.98 -3.85 -0.94
CA TRP A 40 1.60 -3.65 -1.38
C TRP A 40 1.15 -4.69 -2.40
N ARG A 41 1.96 -4.99 -3.42
CA ARG A 41 1.61 -5.99 -4.45
C ARG A 41 1.39 -7.38 -3.87
N ILE A 42 2.18 -7.75 -2.86
CA ILE A 42 2.06 -9.02 -2.15
C ILE A 42 0.83 -9.03 -1.25
N ALA A 43 0.61 -7.97 -0.47
CA ALA A 43 -0.45 -7.91 0.53
C ALA A 43 -1.83 -7.55 -0.04
N ARG A 44 -1.91 -7.00 -1.27
CA ARG A 44 -3.15 -6.47 -1.87
C ARG A 44 -4.31 -7.46 -1.82
N SER A 45 -4.09 -8.73 -2.17
CA SER A 45 -5.15 -9.73 -2.21
C SER A 45 -5.73 -10.01 -0.82
N GLU A 46 -4.90 -10.02 0.21
CA GLU A 46 -5.35 -10.23 1.59
C GLU A 46 -6.04 -8.97 2.14
N ILE A 47 -5.47 -7.79 1.88
CA ILE A 47 -6.05 -6.52 2.33
C ILE A 47 -7.44 -6.30 1.71
N MET A 48 -7.65 -6.72 0.46
CA MET A 48 -8.94 -6.63 -0.23
C MET A 48 -10.02 -7.55 0.35
N LYS A 49 -9.67 -8.57 1.14
CA LYS A 49 -10.65 -9.43 1.82
C LYS A 49 -11.22 -8.79 3.08
N PHE A 50 -10.54 -7.80 3.65
CA PHE A 50 -11.07 -7.13 4.82
C PHE A 50 -12.35 -6.37 4.44
N PRO A 51 -13.44 -6.54 5.20
CA PRO A 51 -14.67 -5.81 4.93
C PRO A 51 -14.39 -4.32 5.02
N SER A 52 -15.08 -3.53 4.19
CA SER A 52 -15.03 -2.08 4.38
C SER A 52 -15.53 -1.77 5.79
N VAL A 53 -14.80 -0.94 6.53
CA VAL A 53 -15.26 -0.43 7.84
C VAL A 53 -16.63 0.25 7.71
N ASN A 54 -16.97 0.76 6.52
CA ASN A 54 -18.28 1.32 6.22
C ASN A 54 -19.37 0.24 6.07
N ASP A 55 -19.05 -0.96 5.56
CA ASP A 55 -20.01 -2.06 5.40
C ASP A 55 -20.41 -2.66 6.76
N VAL A 56 -19.48 -2.65 7.74
CA VAL A 56 -19.72 -3.13 9.11
C VAL A 56 -20.58 -2.13 9.91
N LEU A 57 -20.57 -0.85 9.52
CA LEU A 57 -21.33 0.24 10.17
C LEU A 57 -22.60 0.65 9.40
N GLY A 58 -22.98 -0.08 8.35
CA GLY A 58 -24.20 0.19 7.57
C GLY A 58 -24.12 1.42 6.64
N GLY A 59 -22.94 1.87 6.27
CA GLY A 59 -22.71 2.97 5.33
C GLY A 59 -22.50 2.46 3.91
N ALA A 60 -23.57 2.35 3.14
CA ALA A 60 -23.52 2.10 1.70
C ALA A 60 -22.93 3.31 0.96
N ASP A 61 -21.62 3.34 0.73
CA ASP A 61 -20.99 4.04 -0.42
C ASP A 61 -19.51 3.62 -0.53
N ASP A 62 -19.24 2.42 -1.05
CA ASP A 62 -17.91 2.09 -1.58
C ASP A 62 -17.90 2.40 -3.10
N PRO A 63 -17.26 3.49 -3.55
CA PRO A 63 -17.19 3.84 -4.97
C PRO A 63 -16.34 2.85 -5.79
N ARG A 64 -15.62 1.91 -5.16
CA ARG A 64 -14.76 0.91 -5.84
C ARG A 64 -15.53 -0.32 -6.33
N GLY A 65 -16.80 -0.47 -5.96
CA GLY A 65 -17.69 -1.54 -6.44
C GLY A 65 -18.57 -1.15 -7.63
N ARG A 66 -18.42 0.07 -8.17
CA ARG A 66 -19.29 0.60 -9.24
C ARG A 66 -18.80 0.32 -10.67
N GLU A 67 -17.66 -0.35 -10.83
CA GLU A 67 -17.00 -0.58 -12.12
C GLU A 67 -16.80 -2.07 -12.48
N GLU A 68 -17.60 -2.98 -11.91
CA GLU A 68 -17.70 -4.37 -12.41
C GLU A 68 -18.96 -4.59 -13.25
#